data_AF-A0A085WKZ5-F1
#
_entry.id   AF-A0A085WKZ5-F1
#
_cell.length_a   1.000
_cell.length_b   1.000
_cell.length_c   1.000
_cell.angle_alpha   90.00
_cell.angle_beta   90.00
_cell.angle_gamma   90.00
#
_symmetry.space_group_name_H-M   'P 1'
#
loop_
_entity.id
_entity.type
_entity.pdbx_description
1 polymer ?
#
loop_
_entity_poly.entity_id
_entity_poly.type
_entity_poly.pdbx_seq_one_letter_code
_entity_poly.pdbx_strand_id
1 'polypeptide(L)'
;MNRHVRSALLLGASLLGAGCEQSTNPGTSSFVPEIQYVSPESVTLTTRVSGVAWDPEAFFMSLATCGPTCPIPPFISEGMPLYQRSAIRGGSVSALDPTNGATVGDPSSTDGVGIWVLPKVPSRNTAPYFIVSASQGALPTEQIGPPLPAIPPTQYLKTLTLRPIKTVSGSCVSMEAVHVGSTGVLQAVAKQLSSQGKPTVVSDLLDPTQYHSVTVVGMFHAGNAALRAPAAGTGLSATSTTGSGAPVSYPVYHIDWAPPGTPPSNLRSDRGFIVSATDKSPVGFAVVLVPATLPRPAAITYTVTDPVEDAVARRPWVYMPITAPPTPGIVTFLGIQMGYQPPSIPLFQLPPPPGACVPL
;
A
#
# COMPACT_ATOMS: atom_id res chain seq x y z
N MET A 1 -37.58 -10.97 -14.34
CA MET A 1 -38.39 -12.17 -14.67
C MET A 1 -38.09 -12.49 -16.14
N ASN A 2 -37.45 -13.58 -16.58
CA ASN A 2 -37.62 -14.99 -16.25
C ASN A 2 -36.26 -15.73 -16.29
N ARG A 3 -35.87 -16.34 -15.17
CA ARG A 3 -34.66 -17.15 -14.98
C ARG A 3 -34.93 -18.67 -14.98
N HIS A 4 -36.09 -19.12 -15.47
CA HIS A 4 -36.56 -20.48 -15.23
C HIS A 4 -36.49 -21.46 -16.42
N VAL A 5 -35.90 -21.10 -17.56
CA VAL A 5 -35.91 -21.99 -18.75
C VAL A 5 -34.63 -22.83 -18.93
N ARG A 6 -33.53 -22.53 -18.23
CA ARG A 6 -32.25 -23.26 -18.41
C ARG A 6 -31.98 -24.39 -17.41
N SER A 7 -32.80 -24.56 -16.38
CA SER A 7 -32.58 -25.58 -15.33
C SER A 7 -33.42 -26.84 -15.50
N ALA A 8 -34.34 -26.89 -16.47
CA ALA A 8 -35.26 -28.02 -16.66
C ALA A 8 -34.77 -29.10 -17.65
N LEU A 9 -33.66 -28.89 -18.36
CA LEU A 9 -33.17 -29.81 -19.39
C LEU A 9 -32.06 -30.78 -18.93
N LEU A 10 -31.57 -30.66 -17.70
CA LEU A 10 -30.48 -31.52 -17.17
C LEU A 10 -30.94 -32.58 -16.17
N LEU A 11 -32.24 -32.67 -15.87
CA LEU A 11 -32.81 -33.64 -14.91
C LEU A 11 -33.78 -34.66 -15.55
N GLY A 12 -33.98 -34.61 -16.87
CA GLY A 12 -34.86 -35.54 -17.61
C GLY A 12 -34.17 -36.78 -18.17
N ALA A 13 -32.86 -36.96 -17.95
CA ALA A 13 -32.07 -38.03 -18.57
C ALA A 13 -31.78 -39.23 -17.64
N SER A 14 -32.36 -39.27 -16.44
CA SER A 14 -32.04 -40.28 -15.42
C SER A 14 -33.17 -41.26 -15.09
N LEU A 15 -34.25 -41.33 -15.89
CA LEU A 15 -35.43 -42.15 -15.55
C LEU A 15 -36.00 -43.06 -16.67
N LEU A 16 -35.23 -43.39 -17.70
CA LEU A 16 -35.60 -44.47 -18.62
C LEU A 16 -34.44 -45.46 -18.79
N GLY A 17 -34.38 -46.42 -17.87
CA GLY A 17 -33.68 -47.67 -18.09
C GLY A 17 -34.44 -48.49 -19.13
N ALA A 18 -33.87 -48.61 -20.32
CA ALA A 18 -34.23 -49.63 -21.30
C ALA A 18 -32.99 -49.97 -22.14
N GLY A 19 -32.58 -51.24 -22.10
CA GLY A 19 -31.78 -51.89 -23.15
C GLY A 19 -30.25 -51.74 -23.08
N CYS A 20 -29.59 -52.72 -22.46
CA CYS A 20 -28.28 -53.15 -22.94
C CYS A 20 -28.48 -53.83 -24.30
N GLU A 21 -28.31 -53.10 -25.39
CA GLU A 21 -28.04 -53.69 -26.71
C GLU A 21 -26.79 -53.04 -27.30
N GLN A 22 -25.91 -53.88 -27.86
CA GLN A 22 -24.65 -53.46 -28.48
C GLN A 22 -24.93 -52.47 -29.62
N SER A 23 -24.73 -51.18 -29.35
CA SER A 23 -24.70 -50.14 -30.36
C SER A 23 -23.29 -50.03 -30.92
N THR A 24 -23.11 -50.43 -32.17
CA THR A 24 -21.94 -50.09 -32.97
C THR A 24 -21.84 -48.58 -33.09
N ASN A 25 -20.84 -47.97 -32.44
CA ASN A 25 -20.55 -46.55 -32.55
C ASN A 25 -20.53 -46.12 -34.03
N PRO A 26 -21.40 -45.19 -34.48
CA PRO A 26 -21.19 -44.55 -35.76
C PRO A 26 -19.92 -43.69 -35.66
N GLY A 27 -18.98 -43.92 -36.59
CA GLY A 27 -17.74 -43.16 -36.67
C GLY A 27 -18.02 -41.67 -36.85
N THR A 28 -17.44 -40.86 -35.95
CA THR A 28 -17.25 -39.41 -36.09
C THR A 28 -18.50 -38.60 -36.45
N SER A 29 -19.19 -38.09 -35.42
CA SER A 29 -20.09 -36.95 -35.55
C SER A 29 -19.34 -35.73 -36.10
N SER A 30 -19.72 -35.25 -37.28
CA SER A 30 -19.12 -34.09 -37.96
C SER A 30 -19.77 -32.74 -37.61
N PHE A 31 -20.59 -32.67 -36.54
CA PHE A 31 -21.42 -31.48 -36.24
C PHE A 31 -21.09 -30.76 -34.93
N VAL A 32 -20.00 -31.15 -34.24
CA VAL A 32 -19.45 -30.36 -33.15
C VAL A 32 -18.01 -30.03 -33.53
N PRO A 33 -17.63 -28.76 -33.73
CA PRO A 33 -16.22 -28.43 -33.88
C PRO A 33 -15.50 -28.98 -32.65
N GLU A 34 -14.57 -29.88 -32.89
CA GLU A 34 -13.71 -30.41 -31.84
C GLU A 34 -13.07 -29.20 -31.15
N ILE A 35 -13.37 -29.00 -29.86
CA ILE A 35 -12.75 -27.93 -29.08
C ILE A 35 -11.28 -28.32 -29.01
N GLN A 36 -10.48 -27.78 -29.91
CA GLN A 36 -9.04 -27.92 -29.84
C GLN A 36 -8.60 -27.25 -28.53
N TYR A 37 -8.18 -28.08 -27.58
CA TYR A 37 -7.50 -27.59 -26.40
C TYR A 37 -6.13 -27.08 -26.86
N VAL A 38 -6.05 -25.79 -27.17
CA VAL A 38 -4.76 -25.13 -27.42
C VAL A 38 -4.05 -25.09 -26.07
N SER A 39 -3.00 -25.90 -25.92
CA SER A 39 -2.11 -25.83 -24.76
C SER A 39 -1.67 -24.36 -24.59
N PRO A 40 -1.82 -23.75 -23.40
CA PRO A 40 -1.45 -22.36 -23.17
C PRO A 40 0.08 -22.23 -23.02
N GLU A 41 0.86 -22.76 -23.95
CA GLU A 41 2.31 -22.61 -23.96
C GLU A 41 2.77 -21.28 -24.58
N SER A 42 1.84 -20.40 -24.98
CA SER A 42 2.16 -19.07 -25.50
C SER A 42 1.36 -17.91 -24.90
N VAL A 43 0.50 -18.15 -23.91
CA VAL A 43 -0.24 -17.06 -23.25
C VAL A 43 0.57 -16.61 -22.04
N THR A 44 1.23 -15.46 -22.14
CA THR A 44 1.79 -14.76 -20.97
C THR A 44 0.67 -14.57 -19.96
N LEU A 45 0.70 -15.33 -18.87
CA LEU A 45 -0.29 -15.21 -17.81
C LEU A 45 -0.18 -13.83 -17.19
N THR A 46 -1.31 -13.15 -17.01
CA THR A 46 -1.35 -11.83 -16.40
C THR A 46 -2.30 -11.80 -15.22
N THR A 47 -1.97 -10.96 -14.24
CA THR A 47 -2.80 -10.66 -13.07
C THR A 47 -3.42 -9.27 -13.26
N ARG A 48 -4.73 -9.15 -13.02
CA ARG A 48 -5.39 -7.85 -12.90
C ARG A 48 -5.13 -7.32 -11.50
N VAL A 49 -4.52 -6.15 -11.42
CA VAL A 49 -4.31 -5.45 -10.15
C VAL A 49 -5.18 -4.22 -10.13
N SER A 50 -5.95 -4.03 -9.08
CA SER A 50 -6.78 -2.84 -8.89
C SER A 50 -6.55 -2.29 -7.51
N GLY A 51 -7.03 -1.08 -7.25
CA GLY A 51 -6.78 -0.48 -5.96
C GLY A 51 -7.35 0.90 -5.78
N VAL A 52 -6.98 1.47 -4.65
CA VAL A 52 -7.27 2.85 -4.28
C VAL A 52 -5.98 3.65 -4.26
N ALA A 53 -6.04 4.89 -4.72
CA ALA A 53 -4.96 5.86 -4.66
C ALA A 53 -5.31 6.94 -3.66
N TRP A 54 -4.43 7.15 -2.68
CA TRP A 54 -4.71 8.05 -1.58
C TRP A 54 -3.45 8.70 -1.01
N ASP A 55 -3.67 9.79 -0.31
CA ASP A 55 -2.66 10.56 0.41
C ASP A 55 -2.80 10.34 1.93
N PRO A 56 -1.85 9.61 2.56
CA PRO A 56 -1.92 9.29 3.97
C PRO A 56 -1.78 10.51 4.88
N GLU A 57 -1.14 11.58 4.40
CA GLU A 57 -0.99 12.82 5.15
C GLU A 57 -2.31 13.58 5.16
N ALA A 58 -2.97 13.70 4.01
CA ALA A 58 -4.30 14.31 3.88
C ALA A 58 -5.37 13.55 4.67
N PHE A 59 -5.30 12.21 4.65
CA PHE A 59 -6.16 11.35 5.45
C PHE A 59 -5.96 11.60 6.94
N PHE A 60 -4.70 11.57 7.39
CA PHE A 60 -4.36 11.81 8.79
C PHE A 60 -4.78 13.21 9.24
N MET A 61 -4.51 14.26 8.46
CA MET A 61 -4.92 15.63 8.78
C MET A 61 -6.44 15.72 8.99
N SER A 62 -7.22 15.08 8.11
CA SER A 62 -8.68 15.07 8.21
C SER A 62 -9.14 14.36 9.49
N LEU A 63 -8.50 13.23 9.83
CA LEU A 63 -8.77 12.49 11.06
C LEU A 63 -8.40 13.30 12.32
N ALA A 64 -7.18 13.84 12.36
CA ALA A 64 -6.67 14.61 13.49
C ALA A 64 -7.46 15.89 13.74
N THR A 65 -7.86 16.58 12.67
CA THR A 65 -8.66 17.81 12.77
C THR A 65 -10.09 17.54 13.24
N CYS A 66 -10.64 16.36 12.92
CA CYS A 66 -11.94 15.93 13.43
C CYS A 66 -11.92 15.68 14.95
N GLY A 67 -10.74 15.34 15.50
CA GLY A 67 -10.51 15.20 16.93
C GLY A 67 -10.95 13.85 17.52
N PRO A 68 -10.84 13.68 18.85
CA PRO A 68 -11.08 12.40 19.53
C PRO A 68 -12.54 11.95 19.51
N THR A 69 -13.48 12.87 19.30
CA THR A 69 -14.92 12.59 19.18
C THR A 69 -15.37 12.40 17.74
N CYS A 70 -14.42 12.21 16.80
CA CYS A 70 -14.75 12.06 15.40
C CYS A 70 -15.64 10.84 15.16
N PRO A 71 -16.85 11.01 14.60
CA PRO A 71 -17.73 9.87 14.29
C PRO A 71 -17.28 9.11 13.03
N ILE A 72 -16.24 9.59 12.33
CA ILE A 72 -15.79 9.01 11.07
C ILE A 72 -14.74 7.93 11.34
N PRO A 73 -15.01 6.66 10.99
CA PRO A 73 -14.05 5.60 11.23
C PRO A 73 -12.87 5.71 10.23
N PRO A 74 -11.62 5.42 10.66
CA PRO A 74 -10.44 5.63 9.84
C PRO A 74 -10.23 4.47 8.83
N PHE A 75 -11.12 4.35 7.86
CA PHE A 75 -11.01 3.36 6.77
C PHE A 75 -10.67 4.00 5.42
N ILE A 76 -9.80 3.32 4.67
CA ILE A 76 -9.55 3.58 3.25
C ILE A 76 -10.52 2.75 2.40
N SER A 77 -11.76 3.21 2.31
CA SER A 77 -12.80 2.57 1.52
C SER A 77 -13.65 3.62 0.82
N GLU A 78 -14.20 3.25 -0.34
CA GLU A 78 -15.22 4.04 -1.01
C GLU A 78 -16.38 4.37 -0.06
N GLY A 79 -16.90 5.60 -0.17
CA GLY A 79 -17.97 6.11 0.69
C GLY A 79 -17.51 6.60 2.07
N MET A 80 -16.26 6.37 2.48
CA MET A 80 -15.73 6.90 3.74
C MET A 80 -15.26 8.36 3.56
N PRO A 81 -15.76 9.33 4.36
CA PRO A 81 -15.40 10.73 4.18
C PRO A 81 -13.89 11.01 4.28
N LEU A 82 -13.17 10.33 5.17
CA LEU A 82 -11.71 10.48 5.30
C LEU A 82 -10.97 10.00 4.05
N TYR A 83 -11.39 8.87 3.47
CA TYR A 83 -10.84 8.38 2.22
C TYR A 83 -11.18 9.32 1.07
N GLN A 84 -12.45 9.72 0.93
CA GLN A 84 -12.87 10.57 -0.17
C GLN A 84 -12.08 11.88 -0.22
N ARG A 85 -11.78 12.49 0.94
CA ARG A 85 -10.95 13.71 1.04
C ARG A 85 -9.47 13.50 0.73
N SER A 86 -8.98 12.27 0.86
CA SER A 86 -7.57 11.91 0.63
C SER A 86 -7.37 11.16 -0.68
N ALA A 87 -8.43 10.85 -1.41
CA ALA A 87 -8.39 10.14 -2.68
C ALA A 87 -7.70 10.99 -3.75
N ILE A 88 -6.80 10.37 -4.50
CA ILE A 88 -6.03 11.05 -5.54
C ILE A 88 -6.74 10.92 -6.87
N ARG A 89 -7.08 12.05 -7.48
CA ARG A 89 -7.75 12.14 -8.78
C ARG A 89 -6.76 12.44 -9.89
N GLY A 90 -6.85 11.74 -11.02
CA GLY A 90 -5.96 11.92 -12.17
C GLY A 90 -4.49 11.61 -11.89
N GLY A 91 -4.21 10.82 -10.85
CA GLY A 91 -2.87 10.32 -10.55
C GLY A 91 -2.52 9.16 -11.47
N SER A 92 -1.25 9.02 -11.85
CA SER A 92 -0.78 7.92 -12.70
C SER A 92 -0.14 6.83 -11.84
N VAL A 93 -0.64 5.60 -11.98
CA VAL A 93 -0.21 4.41 -11.22
C VAL A 93 0.37 3.39 -12.18
N SER A 94 1.47 2.75 -11.79
CA SER A 94 2.13 1.68 -12.56
C SER A 94 2.63 0.58 -11.63
N ALA A 95 2.96 -0.58 -12.19
CA ALA A 95 3.68 -1.63 -11.47
C ALA A 95 5.19 -1.50 -11.77
N LEU A 96 6.03 -1.56 -10.74
CA LEU A 96 7.49 -1.58 -10.81
C LEU A 96 7.98 -3.04 -10.71
N ASP A 97 8.88 -3.42 -11.60
CA ASP A 97 9.65 -4.64 -11.50
C ASP A 97 10.99 -4.37 -10.79
N PRO A 98 11.22 -4.92 -9.58
CA PRO A 98 12.46 -4.68 -8.85
C PRO A 98 13.70 -5.34 -9.49
N THR A 99 13.53 -6.28 -10.43
CA THR A 99 14.65 -7.02 -11.02
C THR A 99 15.41 -6.21 -12.07
N ASN A 100 14.73 -5.28 -12.75
CA ASN A 100 15.29 -4.42 -13.79
C ASN A 100 15.04 -2.92 -13.52
N GLY A 101 14.25 -2.57 -12.50
CA GLY A 101 13.90 -1.19 -12.15
C GLY A 101 12.91 -0.52 -13.11
N ALA A 102 12.34 -1.26 -14.06
CA ALA A 102 11.42 -0.75 -15.07
C ALA A 102 9.95 -0.88 -14.62
N THR A 103 9.10 -0.01 -15.15
CA THR A 103 7.65 -0.16 -15.02
C THR A 103 7.13 -1.22 -15.99
N VAL A 104 6.13 -1.99 -15.58
CA VAL A 104 5.48 -3.01 -16.40
C VAL A 104 4.04 -2.63 -16.72
N GLY A 105 3.66 -2.87 -17.98
CA GLY A 105 2.36 -2.46 -18.52
C GLY A 105 2.22 -0.96 -18.70
N ASP A 106 1.06 -0.56 -19.22
CA ASP A 106 0.72 0.85 -19.37
C ASP A 106 0.30 1.45 -18.02
N PRO A 107 0.73 2.68 -17.72
CA PRO A 107 0.24 3.41 -16.56
C PRO A 107 -1.28 3.56 -16.60
N SER A 108 -1.91 3.47 -15.44
CA SER A 108 -3.36 3.65 -15.26
C SER A 108 -3.62 4.97 -14.54
N SER A 109 -4.55 5.77 -15.05
CA SER A 109 -5.00 6.97 -14.34
C SER A 109 -6.02 6.59 -13.29
N THR A 110 -5.96 7.24 -12.13
CA THR A 110 -7.01 7.15 -11.12
C THR A 110 -8.26 7.91 -11.56
N ASP A 111 -9.42 7.38 -11.20
CA ASP A 111 -10.72 8.00 -11.51
C ASP A 111 -11.12 9.10 -10.49
N GLY A 112 -12.37 9.56 -10.55
CA GLY A 112 -12.91 10.62 -9.68
C GLY A 112 -12.99 10.24 -8.19
N VAL A 113 -12.91 8.95 -7.85
CA VAL A 113 -12.91 8.45 -6.47
C VAL A 113 -11.58 7.80 -6.08
N GLY A 114 -10.55 7.98 -6.91
CA GLY A 114 -9.20 7.48 -6.67
C GLY A 114 -9.02 6.00 -6.96
N ILE A 115 -9.94 5.35 -7.65
CA ILE A 115 -9.81 3.94 -8.05
C ILE A 115 -8.96 3.84 -9.31
N TRP A 116 -8.13 2.80 -9.38
CA TRP A 116 -7.28 2.51 -10.54
C TRP A 116 -7.24 1.01 -10.84
N VAL A 117 -6.90 0.67 -12.09
CA VAL A 117 -6.79 -0.72 -12.56
C VAL A 117 -5.61 -0.88 -13.52
N LEU A 118 -4.70 -1.80 -13.20
CA LEU A 118 -3.66 -2.31 -14.09
C LEU A 118 -4.13 -3.67 -14.66
N PRO A 119 -4.55 -3.73 -15.93
CA PRO A 119 -5.22 -4.91 -16.46
C PRO A 119 -4.29 -6.10 -16.74
N LYS A 120 -2.99 -5.85 -16.96
CA LYS A 120 -2.06 -6.84 -17.52
C LYS A 120 -0.69 -6.82 -16.83
N VAL A 121 -0.64 -7.04 -15.51
CA VAL A 121 0.64 -7.23 -14.81
C VAL A 121 1.13 -8.66 -15.07
N PRO A 122 2.33 -8.90 -15.64
CA PRO A 122 2.77 -10.25 -15.97
C PRO A 122 2.89 -11.12 -14.72
N SER A 123 2.30 -12.32 -14.72
CA SER A 123 2.38 -13.24 -13.59
C SER A 123 3.73 -13.95 -13.56
N ARG A 124 4.36 -14.00 -12.38
CA ARG A 124 5.59 -14.77 -12.15
C ARG A 124 5.70 -15.28 -10.72
N ASN A 125 6.48 -16.33 -10.54
CA ASN A 125 6.77 -16.94 -9.24
C ASN A 125 8.09 -16.44 -8.60
N THR A 126 8.74 -15.47 -9.22
CA THR A 126 10.00 -14.85 -8.76
C THR A 126 9.71 -13.58 -7.94
N ALA A 127 10.63 -12.61 -7.95
CA ALA A 127 10.47 -11.34 -7.22
C ALA A 127 9.10 -10.69 -7.47
N PRO A 128 8.40 -10.20 -6.42
CA PRO A 128 7.11 -9.55 -6.60
C PRO A 128 7.25 -8.21 -7.34
N TYR A 129 6.13 -7.71 -7.87
CA TYR A 129 6.04 -6.32 -8.33
C TYR A 129 5.60 -5.41 -7.20
N PHE A 130 5.80 -4.10 -7.38
CA PHE A 130 5.37 -3.09 -6.42
C PHE A 130 4.58 -2.00 -7.13
N ILE A 131 3.72 -1.29 -6.40
CA ILE A 131 2.98 -0.17 -6.97
C ILE A 131 3.83 1.09 -6.91
N VAL A 132 3.95 1.80 -8.03
CA VAL A 132 4.58 3.11 -8.12
C VAL A 132 3.57 4.14 -8.61
N SER A 133 3.47 5.23 -7.86
CA SER A 133 2.68 6.42 -8.18
C SER A 133 3.60 7.46 -8.81
N ALA A 134 3.17 8.09 -9.91
CA ALA A 134 3.90 9.18 -10.54
C ALA A 134 3.76 10.49 -9.76
N SER A 135 4.57 11.50 -10.11
CA SER A 135 4.49 12.86 -9.56
C SER A 135 3.29 13.67 -10.11
N GLN A 136 2.10 13.06 -10.13
CA GLN A 136 0.87 13.61 -10.73
C GLN A 136 -0.35 13.29 -9.85
N GLY A 137 -1.44 13.99 -10.11
CA GLY A 137 -2.71 13.84 -9.39
C GLY A 137 -3.00 15.01 -8.45
N ALA A 138 -4.23 15.09 -7.99
CA ALA A 138 -4.69 16.12 -7.06
C ALA A 138 -5.70 15.58 -6.06
N LEU A 139 -5.76 16.22 -4.90
CA LEU A 139 -6.84 16.01 -3.95
C LEU A 139 -8.15 16.63 -4.47
N PRO A 140 -9.32 16.13 -4.04
CA PRO A 140 -10.56 16.83 -4.25
C PRO A 140 -10.53 18.22 -3.60
N THR A 141 -11.09 19.20 -4.31
CA THR A 141 -11.29 20.57 -3.80
C THR A 141 -12.67 20.78 -3.19
N GLU A 142 -13.60 19.86 -3.45
CA GLU A 142 -14.96 19.90 -2.94
C GLU A 142 -15.03 19.51 -1.46
N GLN A 143 -16.00 20.09 -0.75
CA GLN A 143 -16.20 19.81 0.66
C GLN A 143 -16.93 18.48 0.81
N ILE A 144 -16.20 17.45 1.24
CA ILE A 144 -16.73 16.10 1.44
C ILE A 144 -16.84 15.81 2.93
N GLY A 145 -18.03 15.40 3.38
CA GLY A 145 -18.31 15.06 4.78
C GLY A 145 -18.54 16.27 5.69
N PRO A 146 -18.34 16.15 7.02
CA PRO A 146 -18.52 17.26 7.95
C PRO A 146 -17.57 18.43 7.61
N PRO A 147 -17.84 19.65 8.10
CA PRO A 147 -17.04 20.82 7.78
C PRO A 147 -15.66 20.75 8.43
N LEU A 148 -14.75 20.00 7.81
CA LEU A 148 -13.33 20.02 8.14
C LEU A 148 -12.61 20.99 7.20
N PRO A 149 -11.55 21.67 7.66
CA PRO A 149 -10.77 22.63 6.88
C PRO A 149 -10.25 22.06 5.55
N ALA A 150 -10.00 22.94 4.59
CA ALA A 150 -9.37 22.55 3.34
C ALA A 150 -7.96 21.95 3.59
N ILE A 151 -7.60 20.93 2.83
CA ILE A 151 -6.26 20.34 2.90
C ILE A 151 -5.31 21.22 2.08
N PRO A 152 -4.19 21.69 2.65
CA PRO A 152 -3.20 22.47 1.91
C PRO A 152 -2.71 21.72 0.67
N PRO A 153 -2.60 22.42 -0.49
CA PRO A 153 -2.16 21.80 -1.72
C PRO A 153 -0.72 21.28 -1.58
N THR A 154 -0.38 20.31 -2.43
CA THR A 154 0.95 19.72 -2.46
C THR A 154 1.33 19.35 -3.88
N GLN A 155 2.64 19.27 -4.13
CA GLN A 155 3.16 18.58 -5.30
C GLN A 155 3.44 17.14 -4.90
N TYR A 156 2.79 16.20 -5.56
CA TYR A 156 3.06 14.78 -5.32
C TYR A 156 4.41 14.38 -5.89
N LEU A 157 5.12 13.60 -5.11
CA LEU A 157 6.41 13.02 -5.47
C LEU A 157 6.20 11.62 -6.03
N LYS A 158 7.15 11.13 -6.82
CA LYS A 158 7.16 9.74 -7.27
C LYS A 158 7.31 8.83 -6.05
N THR A 159 6.32 7.98 -5.82
CA THR A 159 6.22 7.16 -4.60
C THR A 159 6.10 5.68 -4.92
N LEU A 160 6.98 4.87 -4.35
CA LEU A 160 6.92 3.41 -4.35
C LEU A 160 6.22 2.92 -3.09
N THR A 161 5.13 2.18 -3.22
CA THR A 161 4.44 1.55 -2.08
C THR A 161 5.04 0.16 -1.81
N LEU A 162 5.66 -0.03 -0.66
CA LEU A 162 6.28 -1.31 -0.23
C LEU A 162 5.24 -2.33 0.25
N ARG A 163 4.32 -2.67 -0.64
CA ARG A 163 3.44 -3.83 -0.49
C ARG A 163 3.61 -4.71 -1.73
N PRO A 164 4.13 -5.94 -1.59
CA PRO A 164 4.39 -6.78 -2.75
C PRO A 164 3.09 -7.24 -3.40
N ILE A 165 3.04 -7.19 -4.73
CA ILE A 165 1.99 -7.79 -5.54
C ILE A 165 2.34 -9.27 -5.71
N LYS A 166 1.58 -10.15 -5.07
CA LYS A 166 1.66 -11.59 -5.33
C LYS A 166 0.82 -11.91 -6.56
N THR A 167 1.46 -11.93 -7.74
CA THR A 167 0.78 -12.24 -8.99
C THR A 167 0.45 -13.72 -9.06
N VAL A 168 -0.82 -14.04 -9.27
CA VAL A 168 -1.31 -15.40 -9.57
C VAL A 168 -2.23 -15.27 -10.78
N SER A 169 -2.10 -16.20 -11.73
CA SER A 169 -2.97 -16.23 -12.91
C SER A 169 -4.44 -16.34 -12.49
N GLY A 170 -5.32 -15.56 -13.14
CA GLY A 170 -6.76 -15.57 -12.86
C GLY A 170 -7.18 -14.99 -11.51
N SER A 171 -6.26 -14.40 -10.74
CA SER A 171 -6.57 -13.71 -9.47
C SER A 171 -6.67 -12.20 -9.65
N CYS A 172 -7.52 -11.54 -8.87
CA CYS A 172 -7.45 -10.08 -8.70
C CYS A 172 -6.77 -9.75 -7.38
N VAL A 173 -5.86 -8.79 -7.43
CA VAL A 173 -5.16 -8.29 -6.25
C VAL A 173 -5.58 -6.85 -6.02
N SER A 174 -6.04 -6.55 -4.80
CA SER A 174 -6.33 -5.18 -4.37
C SER A 174 -5.12 -4.58 -3.67
N MET A 175 -4.69 -3.40 -4.12
CA MET A 175 -3.48 -2.72 -3.63
C MET A 175 -3.76 -1.25 -3.32
N GLU A 176 -2.89 -0.65 -2.52
CA GLU A 176 -2.87 0.80 -2.32
C GLU A 176 -1.82 1.42 -3.23
N ALA A 177 -2.15 2.56 -3.84
CA ALA A 177 -1.23 3.45 -4.51
C ALA A 177 -1.05 4.72 -3.68
N VAL A 178 -0.05 4.72 -2.81
CA VAL A 178 0.20 5.84 -1.91
C VAL A 178 0.86 6.99 -2.68
N HIS A 179 0.39 8.20 -2.44
CA HIS A 179 0.99 9.44 -2.94
C HIS A 179 1.49 10.27 -1.75
N VAL A 180 2.78 10.60 -1.75
CA VAL A 180 3.40 11.43 -0.69
C VAL A 180 3.63 12.82 -1.23
N GLY A 181 3.18 13.84 -0.48
CA GLY A 181 3.31 15.24 -0.85
C GLY A 181 4.66 15.85 -0.47
N SER A 182 5.07 16.88 -1.18
CA SER A 182 6.25 17.68 -0.85
C SER A 182 6.03 18.67 0.31
N THR A 183 4.79 18.87 0.75
CA THR A 183 4.40 19.87 1.78
C THR A 183 3.95 19.23 3.10
N GLY A 184 4.21 17.94 3.29
CA GLY A 184 3.88 17.17 4.49
C GLY A 184 5.10 16.76 5.31
N VAL A 185 5.20 15.47 5.66
CA VAL A 185 6.23 14.92 6.56
C VAL A 185 7.64 15.17 6.04
N LEU A 186 7.86 15.13 4.73
CA LEU A 186 9.17 15.39 4.13
C LEU A 186 9.59 16.85 4.26
N GLN A 187 8.64 17.78 4.18
CA GLN A 187 8.91 19.21 4.42
C GLN A 187 9.28 19.45 5.88
N ALA A 188 8.63 18.76 6.82
CA ALA A 188 8.95 18.83 8.23
C ALA A 188 10.39 18.37 8.51
N VAL A 189 10.81 17.25 7.90
CA VAL A 189 12.18 16.75 8.00
C VAL A 189 13.18 17.71 7.36
N ALA A 190 12.88 18.26 6.18
CA ALA A 190 13.74 19.24 5.52
C ALA A 190 13.93 20.52 6.37
N LYS A 191 12.85 21.02 6.99
CA LYS A 191 12.89 22.16 7.92
C LYS A 191 13.71 21.84 9.18
N GLN A 192 13.57 20.63 9.73
CA GLN A 192 14.36 20.17 10.88
C GLN A 192 15.86 20.06 10.56
N LEU A 193 16.23 19.52 9.39
CA LEU A 193 17.61 19.47 8.95
C LEU A 193 18.20 20.87 8.74
N SER A 194 17.39 21.77 8.18
CA SER A 194 17.76 23.19 8.02
C SER A 194 18.02 23.87 9.36
N SER A 195 17.20 23.62 10.38
CA SER A 195 17.42 24.17 11.72
C SER A 195 18.64 23.57 12.43
N GLN A 196 19.13 22.41 11.99
CA GLN A 196 20.36 21.78 12.46
C GLN A 196 21.61 22.30 11.71
N GLY A 197 21.46 23.33 10.87
CA GLY A 197 22.58 23.96 10.16
C GLY A 197 22.88 23.36 8.78
N LYS A 198 22.05 22.44 8.27
CA LYS A 198 22.13 21.92 6.89
C LYS A 198 20.95 22.45 6.08
N PRO A 199 21.08 23.57 5.34
CA PRO A 199 20.02 24.05 4.46
C PRO A 199 19.54 22.92 3.55
N THR A 200 18.28 22.49 3.73
CA THR A 200 17.71 21.31 3.09
C THR A 200 16.31 21.63 2.61
N VAL A 201 16.04 21.36 1.34
CA VAL A 201 14.70 21.33 0.76
C VAL A 201 14.30 19.90 0.42
N VAL A 202 13.02 19.66 0.12
CA VAL A 202 12.52 18.30 -0.13
C VAL A 202 13.18 17.63 -1.34
N SER A 203 13.55 18.38 -2.37
CA SER A 203 14.30 17.84 -3.51
C SER A 203 15.66 17.30 -3.13
N ASP A 204 16.33 17.87 -2.12
CA ASP A 204 17.62 17.40 -1.64
C ASP A 204 17.51 16.02 -0.98
N LEU A 205 16.37 15.74 -0.35
CA LEU A 205 16.09 14.41 0.23
C LEU A 205 16.02 13.34 -0.86
N LEU A 206 15.56 13.69 -2.06
CA LEU A 206 15.43 12.77 -3.19
C LEU A 206 16.69 12.69 -4.05
N ASP A 207 17.69 13.53 -3.80
CA ASP A 207 18.95 13.53 -4.53
C ASP A 207 19.79 12.29 -4.13
N PRO A 208 20.03 11.33 -5.07
CA PRO A 208 20.83 10.14 -4.79
C PRO A 208 22.27 10.44 -4.36
N THR A 209 22.78 11.64 -4.66
CA THR A 209 24.12 12.07 -4.23
C THR A 209 24.15 12.48 -2.76
N GLN A 210 23.00 12.78 -2.16
CA GLN A 210 22.87 13.14 -0.75
C GLN A 210 22.28 12.01 0.09
N TYR A 211 21.33 11.26 -0.45
CA TYR A 211 20.65 10.17 0.23
C TYR A 211 20.46 8.97 -0.69
N HIS A 212 20.91 7.78 -0.26
CA HIS A 212 20.66 6.52 -0.98
C HIS A 212 19.18 6.15 -1.03
N SER A 213 18.39 6.59 -0.05
CA SER A 213 16.93 6.40 -0.02
C SER A 213 16.25 7.26 1.03
N VAL A 214 14.97 7.55 0.79
CA VAL A 214 14.03 8.16 1.73
C VAL A 214 12.82 7.25 1.87
N THR A 215 12.51 6.85 3.12
CA THR A 215 11.34 6.02 3.41
C THR A 215 10.42 6.73 4.38
N VAL A 216 9.16 6.95 3.98
CA VAL A 216 8.07 7.36 4.86
C VAL A 216 7.38 6.11 5.39
N VAL A 217 7.30 5.98 6.71
CA VAL A 217 6.72 4.82 7.39
C VAL A 217 5.44 5.25 8.10
N GLY A 218 4.31 4.63 7.76
CA GLY A 218 3.05 4.74 8.48
C GLY A 218 2.85 3.51 9.36
N MET A 219 2.68 3.70 10.65
CA MET A 219 2.49 2.66 11.67
C MET A 219 1.02 2.65 12.09
N PHE A 220 0.35 1.50 11.95
CA PHE A 220 -1.10 1.38 12.12
C PHE A 220 -1.46 0.29 13.12
N HIS A 221 -2.56 0.53 13.86
CA HIS A 221 -3.13 -0.44 14.79
C HIS A 221 -3.60 -1.73 14.12
N ALA A 222 -3.71 -2.79 14.92
CA ALA A 222 -4.31 -4.06 14.50
C ALA A 222 -5.73 -3.85 13.94
N GLY A 223 -6.07 -4.62 12.91
CA GLY A 223 -7.42 -4.62 12.37
C GLY A 223 -7.50 -5.06 10.92
N ASN A 224 -8.60 -4.70 10.27
CA ASN A 224 -8.80 -4.92 8.84
C ASN A 224 -7.69 -4.19 8.04
N ALA A 225 -7.29 -4.76 6.89
CA ALA A 225 -6.27 -4.17 6.03
C ALA A 225 -6.64 -2.78 5.48
N ALA A 226 -7.92 -2.40 5.48
CA ALA A 226 -8.39 -1.07 5.12
C ALA A 226 -8.47 -0.10 6.32
N LEU A 227 -8.27 -0.57 7.55
CA LEU A 227 -8.18 0.30 8.73
C LEU A 227 -6.81 1.00 8.74
N ARG A 228 -6.82 2.32 8.76
CA ARG A 228 -5.63 3.19 8.80
C ARG A 228 -5.64 4.06 10.06
N ALA A 229 -5.97 3.44 11.19
CA ALA A 229 -5.87 4.06 12.51
C ALA A 229 -4.37 4.16 12.90
N PRO A 230 -3.81 5.39 13.04
CA PRO A 230 -2.39 5.55 13.35
C PRO A 230 -2.06 5.03 14.75
N ALA A 231 -0.94 4.35 14.89
CA ALA A 231 -0.47 3.82 16.16
C ALA A 231 0.34 4.86 16.93
N ALA A 232 -0.36 5.62 17.77
CA ALA A 232 0.24 6.68 18.57
C ALA A 232 1.30 6.14 19.56
N GLY A 233 2.38 6.89 19.73
CA GLY A 233 3.45 6.59 20.68
C GLY A 233 4.42 5.50 20.22
N THR A 234 4.35 5.05 18.96
CA THR A 234 5.23 4.00 18.43
C THR A 234 6.60 4.55 18.02
N GLY A 235 7.65 3.83 18.39
CA GLY A 235 9.02 4.05 17.95
C GLY A 235 9.34 3.25 16.69
N LEU A 236 10.46 3.59 16.04
CA LEU A 236 10.93 2.93 14.84
C LEU A 236 12.45 2.95 14.85
N SER A 237 13.05 1.81 14.55
CA SER A 237 14.47 1.69 14.24
C SER A 237 14.64 1.20 12.80
N ALA A 238 15.71 1.67 12.16
CA ALA A 238 16.10 1.26 10.83
C ALA A 238 17.56 0.85 10.83
N THR A 239 17.84 -0.42 10.54
CA THR A 239 19.19 -0.98 10.58
C THR A 239 19.51 -1.75 9.31
N SER A 240 20.79 -1.92 9.01
CA SER A 240 21.28 -2.87 8.01
C SER A 240 22.51 -3.59 8.50
N THR A 241 22.83 -4.69 7.84
CA THR A 241 24.16 -5.30 7.92
C THR A 241 24.93 -4.92 6.67
N THR A 242 26.11 -4.32 6.84
CA THR A 242 27.01 -4.02 5.72
C THR A 242 27.83 -5.24 5.34
N GLY A 243 28.52 -5.20 4.20
CA GLY A 243 29.39 -6.29 3.75
C GLY A 243 30.51 -6.68 4.73
N SER A 244 30.81 -5.83 5.73
CA SER A 244 31.75 -6.13 6.82
C SER A 244 31.11 -6.89 8.00
N GLY A 245 29.80 -7.17 7.95
CA GLY A 245 29.04 -7.83 9.01
C GLY A 245 28.65 -6.91 10.18
N ALA A 246 29.13 -5.67 10.22
CA ALA A 246 28.78 -4.72 11.27
C ALA A 246 27.37 -4.14 11.06
N PRO A 247 26.54 -4.03 12.13
CA PRO A 247 25.24 -3.38 12.05
C PRO A 247 25.43 -1.86 11.90
N VAL A 248 24.66 -1.27 10.98
CA VAL A 248 24.59 0.18 10.78
C VAL A 248 23.16 0.62 11.09
N SER A 249 23.03 1.61 11.97
CA SER A 249 21.74 2.26 12.27
C SER A 249 21.60 3.53 11.45
N TYR A 250 20.40 3.76 10.92
CA TYR A 250 20.10 4.94 10.11
C TYR A 250 19.31 5.98 10.90
N PRO A 251 19.46 7.28 10.58
CA PRO A 251 18.62 8.33 11.14
C PRO A 251 17.13 8.06 10.90
N VAL A 252 16.37 8.08 11.99
CA VAL A 252 14.90 8.01 12.00
C VAL A 252 14.37 9.32 12.59
N TYR A 253 13.47 9.96 11.85
CA TYR A 253 12.77 11.17 12.27
C TYR A 253 11.32 10.81 12.57
N HIS A 254 11.00 10.66 13.86
CA HIS A 254 9.62 10.47 14.30
C HIS A 254 8.84 11.75 14.03
N ILE A 255 7.62 11.60 13.55
CA ILE A 255 6.77 12.72 13.18
C ILE A 255 5.75 12.96 14.28
N ASP A 256 5.48 14.24 14.51
CA ASP A 256 4.36 14.77 15.29
C ASP A 256 3.49 15.65 14.39
N TRP A 257 2.34 16.08 14.87
CA TRP A 257 1.44 16.97 14.14
C TRP A 257 0.79 18.00 15.06
N ALA A 258 0.74 19.22 14.57
CA ALA A 258 -0.07 20.28 15.13
C ALA A 258 -0.91 20.93 14.03
N PRO A 259 -2.12 21.43 14.34
CA PRO A 259 -2.94 22.15 13.38
C PRO A 259 -2.12 23.27 12.71
N PRO A 260 -2.27 23.50 11.39
CA PRO A 260 -1.67 24.65 10.73
C PRO A 260 -2.03 25.96 11.46
N GLY A 261 -1.05 26.83 11.69
CA GLY A 261 -1.21 28.11 12.41
C GLY A 261 -0.68 28.13 13.85
N THR A 262 -0.49 26.99 14.52
CA THR A 262 0.09 26.90 15.88
C THR A 262 1.63 27.13 15.89
N PRO A 263 2.28 27.66 16.92
CA PRO A 263 3.76 27.67 17.00
C PRO A 263 4.38 26.27 17.29
N PRO A 264 5.67 26.01 16.98
CA PRO A 264 6.57 26.84 16.20
C PRO A 264 6.32 26.69 14.69
N SER A 265 6.03 27.80 14.02
CA SER A 265 5.67 27.80 12.60
C SER A 265 6.84 27.51 11.65
N ASN A 266 8.08 27.74 12.09
CA ASN A 266 9.28 27.61 11.26
C ASN A 266 9.75 26.15 11.08
N LEU A 267 9.42 25.24 12.00
CA LEU A 267 9.76 23.81 11.90
C LEU A 267 8.64 22.97 11.31
N ARG A 268 7.43 23.52 11.25
CA ARG A 268 6.24 22.80 10.79
C ARG A 268 6.08 22.88 9.28
N SER A 269 5.68 21.77 8.68
CA SER A 269 5.22 21.72 7.29
C SER A 269 3.92 22.50 7.08
N ASP A 270 3.57 22.78 5.83
CA ASP A 270 2.33 23.50 5.50
C ASP A 270 1.09 22.69 5.86
N ARG A 271 1.24 21.35 5.90
CA ARG A 271 0.23 20.38 6.33
C ARG A 271 0.21 20.09 7.84
N GLY A 272 1.06 20.75 8.63
CA GLY A 272 1.01 20.67 10.09
C GLY A 272 1.95 19.66 10.76
N PHE A 273 2.68 18.86 9.99
CA PHE A 273 3.66 17.89 10.51
C PHE A 273 4.94 18.57 11.01
N ILE A 274 5.53 18.04 12.08
CA ILE A 274 6.79 18.48 12.70
C ILE A 274 7.61 17.23 13.04
N VAL A 275 8.94 17.34 13.13
CA VAL A 275 9.74 16.27 13.74
C VAL A 275 9.55 16.29 15.25
N SER A 276 9.19 15.14 15.83
CA SER A 276 9.01 14.92 17.26
C SER A 276 10.31 15.17 18.01
N ALA A 277 10.22 15.73 19.22
CA ALA A 277 11.34 15.84 20.14
C ALA A 277 11.66 14.52 20.87
N THR A 278 10.81 13.50 20.73
CA THR A 278 10.97 12.18 21.34
C THR A 278 11.35 11.12 20.31
N ASP A 279 11.80 9.96 20.79
CA ASP A 279 12.13 8.77 19.99
C ASP A 279 10.89 7.98 19.52
N LYS A 280 9.69 8.56 19.69
CA LYS A 280 8.39 7.97 19.38
C LYS A 280 7.57 8.95 18.56
N SER A 281 6.73 8.42 17.68
CA SER A 281 5.78 9.20 16.90
C SER A 281 4.42 9.26 17.61
N PRO A 282 3.95 10.45 18.03
CA PRO A 282 2.59 10.59 18.57
C PRO A 282 1.51 10.30 17.52
N VAL A 283 1.84 10.39 16.24
CA VAL A 283 0.89 10.27 15.12
C VAL A 283 1.11 9.04 14.25
N GLY A 284 1.99 8.13 14.64
CA GLY A 284 2.26 6.89 13.90
C GLY A 284 2.97 7.11 12.55
N PHE A 285 3.72 8.19 12.36
CA PHE A 285 4.54 8.43 11.17
C PHE A 285 6.02 8.59 11.53
N ALA A 286 6.89 8.06 10.68
CA ALA A 286 8.32 8.27 10.78
C ALA A 286 8.95 8.40 9.39
N VAL A 287 10.09 9.09 9.30
CA VAL A 287 10.87 9.18 8.07
C VAL A 287 12.26 8.60 8.34
N VAL A 288 12.70 7.69 7.48
CA VAL A 288 14.05 7.12 7.52
C VAL A 288 14.84 7.71 6.37
N LEU A 289 16.01 8.28 6.70
CA LEU A 289 16.96 8.76 5.72
C LEU A 289 18.18 7.85 5.72
N VAL A 290 18.68 7.50 4.54
CA VAL A 290 19.94 6.77 4.37
C VAL A 290 20.95 7.71 3.73
N PRO A 291 21.81 8.38 4.51
CA PRO A 291 22.78 9.34 3.97
C PRO A 291 23.74 8.69 2.98
N ALA A 292 24.09 9.40 1.91
CA ALA A 292 25.07 8.95 0.92
C ALA A 292 26.50 8.83 1.50
N THR A 293 26.76 9.49 2.64
CA THR A 293 28.02 9.38 3.41
C THR A 293 28.21 8.01 4.06
N LEU A 294 27.16 7.22 4.20
CA LEU A 294 27.23 5.84 4.66
C LEU A 294 27.27 4.87 3.46
N PRO A 295 27.84 3.66 3.63
CA PRO A 295 27.76 2.63 2.60
C PRO A 295 26.32 2.33 2.22
N ARG A 296 26.04 2.19 0.92
CA ARG A 296 24.71 1.82 0.43
C ARG A 296 24.36 0.41 0.93
N PRO A 297 23.28 0.24 1.72
CA PRO A 297 22.89 -1.08 2.19
C PRO A 297 22.29 -1.91 1.05
N ALA A 298 22.47 -3.24 1.12
CA ALA A 298 21.70 -4.16 0.27
C ALA A 298 20.22 -4.18 0.66
N ALA A 299 19.95 -4.11 1.97
CA ALA A 299 18.60 -4.02 2.52
C ALA A 299 18.59 -3.28 3.86
N ILE A 300 17.45 -2.67 4.18
CA ILE A 300 17.19 -1.98 5.44
C ILE A 300 16.07 -2.72 6.15
N THR A 301 16.30 -3.08 7.40
CA THR A 301 15.31 -3.69 8.30
C THR A 301 14.67 -2.59 9.15
N TYR A 302 13.36 -2.47 9.03
CA TYR A 302 12.51 -1.55 9.80
C TYR A 302 11.85 -2.32 10.94
N THR A 303 12.15 -1.93 12.17
CA THR A 303 11.60 -2.57 13.38
C THR A 303 10.86 -1.53 14.19
N VAL A 304 9.54 -1.72 14.33
CA VAL A 304 8.68 -0.85 15.14
C VAL A 304 8.79 -1.26 16.61
N THR A 305 9.00 -0.28 17.47
CA THR A 305 9.00 -0.45 18.93
C THR A 305 7.68 0.06 19.47
N ASP A 306 6.87 -0.81 20.04
CA ASP A 306 5.59 -0.43 20.61
C ASP A 306 5.76 -0.10 22.11
N PRO A 307 5.23 1.05 22.60
CA PRO A 307 5.30 1.42 24.02
C PRO A 307 4.53 0.47 24.95
N VAL A 308 3.64 -0.39 24.43
CA VAL A 308 2.90 -1.38 25.22
C VAL A 308 3.71 -2.67 25.28
N GLU A 309 4.48 -2.85 26.35
CA GLU A 309 5.26 -4.09 26.61
C GLU A 309 4.33 -5.31 26.80
N ASP A 310 4.51 -6.32 25.95
CA ASP A 310 3.61 -7.47 25.78
C ASP A 310 3.76 -8.57 26.85
N ALA A 311 4.73 -8.45 27.77
CA ALA A 311 4.95 -9.51 28.77
C ALA A 311 3.77 -9.67 29.76
N VAL A 312 3.08 -8.58 30.09
CA VAL A 312 1.97 -8.57 31.05
C VAL A 312 0.60 -8.65 30.35
N ALA A 313 0.50 -8.09 29.13
CA ALA A 313 -0.78 -7.95 28.42
C ALA A 313 -1.17 -9.15 27.54
N ARG A 314 -0.23 -10.06 27.19
CA ARG A 314 -0.45 -11.22 26.29
C ARG A 314 -1.28 -10.87 25.07
N ARG A 315 -1.06 -9.69 24.47
CA ARG A 315 -1.85 -9.29 23.31
C ARG A 315 -1.33 -10.08 22.11
N PRO A 316 -2.21 -10.65 21.28
CA PRO A 316 -1.76 -11.46 20.17
C PRO A 316 -1.33 -10.62 18.97
N TRP A 317 -1.10 -9.31 19.14
CA TRP A 317 -0.87 -8.37 18.04
C TRP A 317 0.51 -7.75 18.17
N VAL A 318 1.34 -7.92 17.14
CA VAL A 318 2.71 -7.39 17.12
C VAL A 318 3.03 -6.77 15.76
N TYR A 319 4.06 -5.93 15.74
CA TYR A 319 4.66 -5.49 14.49
C TYR A 319 5.68 -6.51 14.02
N MET A 320 5.56 -6.93 12.77
CA MET A 320 6.58 -7.74 12.12
C MET A 320 7.64 -6.82 11.51
N PRO A 321 8.94 -7.08 11.73
CA PRO A 321 9.99 -6.35 11.03
C PRO A 321 9.85 -6.50 9.52
N ILE A 322 10.09 -5.42 8.79
CA ILE A 322 10.05 -5.42 7.32
C ILE A 322 11.44 -5.11 6.79
N THR A 323 11.89 -5.88 5.80
CA THR A 323 13.18 -5.68 5.15
C THR A 323 12.95 -5.28 3.70
N ALA A 324 13.55 -4.18 3.25
CA ALA A 324 13.43 -3.72 1.87
C ALA A 324 14.73 -3.09 1.36
N PRO A 325 15.04 -3.18 0.06
CA PRO A 325 16.20 -2.51 -0.51
C PRO A 325 16.00 -0.98 -0.54
N PRO A 326 17.07 -0.18 -0.43
CA PRO A 326 16.99 1.26 -0.65
C PRO A 326 16.64 1.55 -2.12
N THR A 327 15.68 2.46 -2.34
CA THR A 327 15.31 2.90 -3.69
C THR A 327 15.65 4.38 -3.88
N PRO A 328 16.77 4.72 -4.57
CA PRO A 328 17.22 6.09 -4.75
C PRO A 328 16.29 6.89 -5.66
N GLY A 329 16.21 8.22 -5.45
CA GLY A 329 15.50 9.12 -6.36
C GLY A 329 13.97 9.09 -6.26
N ILE A 330 13.39 8.22 -5.44
CA ILE A 330 11.95 8.10 -5.24
C ILE A 330 11.61 7.97 -3.75
N VAL A 331 10.43 8.42 -3.37
CA VAL A 331 9.94 8.21 -2.01
C VAL A 331 9.49 6.77 -1.87
N THR A 332 9.96 6.09 -0.84
CA THR A 332 9.45 4.77 -0.49
C THR A 332 8.41 4.93 0.61
N PHE A 333 7.19 4.42 0.43
CA PHE A 333 6.17 4.39 1.48
C PHE A 333 6.00 2.98 2.02
N LEU A 334 6.06 2.85 3.35
CA LEU A 334 5.91 1.60 4.07
C LEU A 334 4.76 1.70 5.09
N GLY A 335 3.66 1.00 4.84
CA GLY A 335 2.58 0.84 5.82
C GLY A 335 2.79 -0.41 6.67
N ILE A 336 3.12 -0.24 7.95
CA ILE A 336 3.28 -1.34 8.91
C ILE A 336 2.06 -1.41 9.80
N GLN A 337 1.28 -2.48 9.66
CA GLN A 337 0.10 -2.73 10.49
C GLN A 337 0.39 -3.87 11.47
N MET A 338 -0.09 -3.77 12.71
CA MET A 338 0.03 -4.87 13.66
C MET A 338 -0.69 -6.12 13.11
N GLY A 339 0.03 -7.24 13.09
CA GLY A 339 -0.48 -8.54 12.67
C GLY A 339 -0.77 -9.44 13.86
N TYR A 340 -1.66 -10.41 13.66
CA TYR A 340 -1.90 -11.46 14.66
C TYR A 340 -0.69 -12.40 14.69
N GLN A 341 0.00 -12.49 15.82
CA GLN A 341 0.96 -13.54 16.11
C GLN A 341 0.21 -14.66 16.83
N PRO A 342 -0.12 -15.78 16.15
CA PRO A 342 -0.74 -16.90 16.83
C PRO A 342 0.19 -17.42 17.93
N PRO A 343 -0.35 -17.86 19.08
CA PRO A 343 0.42 -18.67 20.00
C PRO A 343 0.98 -19.88 19.23
N SER A 344 2.19 -20.32 19.57
CA SER A 344 2.94 -21.39 18.89
C SER A 344 2.20 -22.73 18.92
N ILE A 345 1.18 -22.87 18.08
CA ILE A 345 0.36 -24.05 17.84
C ILE A 345 0.36 -24.29 16.31
N PRO A 346 0.45 -25.53 15.81
CA PRO A 346 0.68 -25.80 14.39
C PRO A 346 -0.39 -25.18 13.48
N LEU A 347 0.06 -24.42 12.48
CA LEU A 347 -0.77 -23.74 11.47
C LEU A 347 -1.36 -24.73 10.46
N PHE A 348 -2.43 -25.41 10.82
CA PHE A 348 -3.41 -25.88 9.85
C PHE A 348 -4.75 -25.27 10.26
N GLN A 349 -5.40 -24.53 9.35
CA GLN A 349 -6.81 -24.01 9.42
C GLN A 349 -7.01 -22.48 9.43
N LEU A 350 -6.29 -21.69 8.63
CA LEU A 350 -6.79 -20.36 8.25
C LEU A 350 -7.06 -20.29 6.74
N PRO A 351 -8.33 -20.10 6.31
CA PRO A 351 -8.65 -19.91 4.91
C PRO A 351 -8.11 -18.55 4.41
N PRO A 352 -7.69 -18.45 3.14
CA PRO A 352 -7.26 -17.18 2.56
C PRO A 352 -8.42 -16.15 2.58
N PRO A 353 -8.13 -14.85 2.77
CA PRO A 353 -9.16 -13.83 2.75
C PRO A 353 -9.85 -13.80 1.37
N PRO A 354 -11.20 -13.65 1.31
CA PRO A 354 -11.93 -13.66 0.06
C PRO A 354 -11.54 -12.46 -0.82
N GLY A 355 -11.02 -12.76 -2.01
CA GLY A 355 -10.74 -11.78 -3.05
C GLY A 355 -12.05 -11.37 -3.74
N ALA A 356 -12.54 -10.17 -3.45
CA ALA A 356 -13.60 -9.56 -4.22
C ALA A 356 -12.99 -8.70 -5.34
N CYS A 357 -12.94 -9.26 -6.56
CA CYS A 357 -12.92 -8.43 -7.76
C CYS A 357 -14.30 -7.77 -7.85
N VAL A 358 -14.38 -6.44 -7.88
CA VAL A 358 -15.61 -5.78 -8.32
C VAL A 358 -15.58 -5.77 -9.86
N PRO A 359 -16.55 -6.39 -10.55
CA PRO A 359 -16.77 -6.13 -11.96
C PRO A 359 -17.34 -4.71 -12.07
N LEU A 360 -16.68 -3.85 -12.85
CA LEU A 360 -17.31 -2.64 -13.40
C LEU A 360 -18.15 -3.04 -14.61
#